data_AF-A0A560F1Y0-F1
#
_entry.id   AF-A0A560F1Y0-F1
#
_cell.length_a   1.000
_cell.length_b   1.000
_cell.length_c   1.000
_cell.angle_alpha   90.00
_cell.angle_beta   90.00
_cell.angle_gamma   90.00
#
_symmetry.space_group_name_H-M   'P 1'
#
loop_
_entity.id
_entity.type
_entity.pdbx_description
1 polymer ?
#
loop_
_entity_poly.entity_id
_entity_poly.type
_entity_poly.pdbx_seq_one_letter_code
_entity_poly.pdbx_strand_id
1 'polypeptide(L)'
;MIHDLKCEAAHYREVEAGRKTAELRLNDRNYQVGDQLRLHETLDGTPTGRRLVRQVTHILAGGPWLSPGYVMLSLAMPSVPAALTKRQLAVMRMLTECMDASGTIPSMQEMADELELASRSNVHAILCRLEERGWISRGMGHARAIRILHRPPMPDWTQPWAVTDKPLPISVAAQMAGRAAE
;
A
#
# COMPACT_ATOMS: atom_id res chain seq x y z
N MET A 1 -12.57 -6.68 3.84
CA MET A 1 -12.62 -5.67 4.93
C MET A 1 -11.19 -5.42 5.46
N ILE A 2 -10.93 -4.31 6.16
CA ILE A 2 -9.63 -4.07 6.81
C ILE A 2 -9.81 -4.13 8.33
N HIS A 3 -8.97 -4.90 9.01
CA HIS A 3 -8.99 -5.08 10.47
C HIS A 3 -7.70 -4.56 11.08
N ASP A 4 -7.80 -3.57 11.97
CA ASP A 4 -6.65 -3.06 12.73
C ASP A 4 -6.40 -3.93 13.97
N LEU A 5 -5.18 -4.45 14.07
CA LEU A 5 -4.78 -5.42 15.10
C LEU A 5 -3.44 -5.02 15.71
N LYS A 6 -3.31 -5.17 17.02
CA LYS A 6 -2.02 -5.09 17.70
C LYS A 6 -1.19 -6.35 17.42
N CYS A 7 0.12 -6.19 17.31
CA CYS A 7 1.09 -7.25 17.10
C CYS A 7 2.35 -6.93 17.91
N GLU A 8 2.76 -7.82 18.80
CA GLU A 8 3.98 -7.64 19.59
C GLU A 8 5.22 -7.66 18.66
N ALA A 9 6.23 -6.84 18.97
CA ALA A 9 7.41 -6.59 18.14
C ALA A 9 8.14 -7.85 17.66
N ALA A 10 8.28 -8.88 18.51
CA ALA A 10 8.87 -10.16 18.12
C ALA A 10 8.05 -10.84 17.02
N HIS A 11 6.71 -10.89 17.14
CA HIS A 11 5.85 -11.47 16.11
C HIS A 11 5.78 -10.60 14.86
N TYR A 12 5.74 -9.27 15.03
CA TYR A 12 5.69 -8.32 13.93
C TYR A 12 6.89 -8.50 13.00
N ARG A 13 8.11 -8.61 13.55
CA ARG A 13 9.34 -8.84 12.78
C ARG A 13 9.30 -10.14 11.99
N GLU A 14 8.73 -11.21 12.54
CA GLU A 14 8.61 -12.49 11.84
C GLU A 14 7.59 -12.43 10.69
N VAL A 15 6.50 -11.67 10.85
CA VAL A 15 5.51 -11.44 9.78
C VAL A 15 6.08 -10.52 8.70
N GLU A 16 6.82 -9.49 9.09
CA GLU A 16 7.54 -8.58 8.21
C GLU A 16 8.55 -9.34 7.34
N ALA A 17 9.36 -10.20 7.97
CA ALA A 17 10.33 -11.05 7.29
C ALA A 17 9.71 -12.19 6.46
N GLY A 18 8.39 -12.36 6.50
CA GLY A 18 7.68 -13.40 5.74
C GLY A 18 7.87 -14.82 6.27
N ARG A 19 8.52 -15.00 7.43
CA ARG A 19 8.69 -16.32 8.07
C ARG A 19 7.43 -16.76 8.80
N LYS A 20 6.72 -15.83 9.43
CA LYS A 20 5.42 -16.07 10.05
C LYS A 20 4.30 -15.73 9.08
N THR A 21 3.70 -16.77 8.52
CA THR A 21 2.62 -16.69 7.52
C THR A 21 1.26 -17.10 8.07
N ALA A 22 1.10 -17.14 9.40
CA ALA A 22 -0.18 -17.45 10.05
C ALA A 22 -0.37 -16.67 11.35
N GLU A 23 -1.61 -16.30 11.66
CA GLU A 23 -2.04 -15.62 12.89
C GLU A 23 -3.17 -16.40 13.58
N LEU A 24 -3.09 -16.56 14.90
CA LEU A 24 -4.15 -17.16 15.70
C LEU A 24 -4.95 -16.03 16.37
N ARG A 25 -6.27 -16.00 16.15
CA ARG A 25 -7.15 -14.93 16.67
C ARG A 25 -8.48 -15.49 17.13
N LEU A 26 -9.08 -14.86 18.14
CA LEU A 26 -10.50 -15.03 18.43
C LEU A 26 -11.29 -14.50 17.23
N ASN A 27 -12.28 -15.24 16.73
CA ASN A 27 -13.09 -14.84 15.58
C ASN A 27 -14.28 -13.93 15.97
N ASP A 28 -14.00 -12.89 16.76
CA ASP A 28 -14.97 -11.88 17.21
C ASP A 28 -15.32 -10.85 16.12
N ARG A 29 -14.60 -10.87 15.00
CA ARG A 29 -14.76 -9.94 13.86
C ARG A 29 -15.28 -10.61 12.60
N ASN A 30 -15.62 -11.90 12.67
CA ASN A 30 -16.06 -12.70 11.54
C ASN A 30 -15.09 -12.60 10.34
N TYR A 31 -13.80 -12.87 10.57
CA TYR A 31 -12.77 -12.76 9.53
C TYR A 31 -13.13 -13.59 8.30
N GLN A 32 -12.91 -13.04 7.12
CA GLN A 32 -13.15 -13.69 5.83
C GLN A 32 -11.86 -13.83 5.03
N VAL A 33 -11.80 -14.84 4.15
CA VAL A 33 -10.76 -14.91 3.12
C VAL A 33 -10.86 -13.65 2.24
N GLY A 34 -9.73 -13.03 1.96
CA GLY A 34 -9.64 -11.74 1.26
C GLY A 34 -9.62 -10.52 2.19
N ASP A 35 -9.88 -10.68 3.49
CA ASP A 35 -9.71 -9.59 4.44
C ASP A 35 -8.24 -9.16 4.57
N GLN A 36 -8.04 -7.89 4.88
CA GLN A 36 -6.72 -7.33 5.17
C GLN A 36 -6.56 -7.13 6.67
N LEU A 37 -5.44 -7.60 7.21
CA LEU A 37 -5.03 -7.35 8.58
C LEU A 37 -3.98 -6.25 8.58
N ARG A 38 -4.30 -5.10 9.16
CA ARG A 38 -3.33 -4.05 9.44
C ARG A 38 -2.75 -4.31 10.83
N LEU A 39 -1.54 -4.86 10.85
CA LEU A 39 -0.82 -5.16 12.09
C LEU A 39 -0.06 -3.92 12.53
N HIS A 40 -0.32 -3.46 13.75
CA HIS A 40 0.38 -2.35 14.41
C HIS A 40 1.37 -2.93 15.41
N GLU A 41 2.65 -2.62 15.26
CA GLU A 41 3.70 -3.07 16.16
C GLU A 41 3.54 -2.42 17.54
N THR A 42 3.63 -3.25 18.58
CA THR A 42 3.69 -2.83 19.97
C THR A 42 4.90 -3.42 20.66
N LEU A 43 5.60 -2.63 21.47
CA LEU A 43 6.64 -3.08 22.40
C LEU A 43 6.10 -2.92 23.82
N ASP A 44 5.98 -4.01 24.56
CA ASP A 44 5.40 -4.04 25.92
C ASP A 44 4.05 -3.30 26.03
N GLY A 45 3.19 -3.50 25.03
CA GLY A 45 1.88 -2.87 24.93
C GLY A 45 1.88 -1.42 24.41
N THR A 46 3.06 -0.82 24.25
CA THR A 46 3.22 0.55 23.74
C THR A 46 3.33 0.54 22.22
N PRO A 47 2.48 1.27 21.48
CA PRO A 47 2.59 1.36 20.02
C PRO A 47 3.91 1.98 19.59
N THR A 48 4.62 1.36 18.65
CA THR A 48 5.87 1.92 18.10
C THR A 48 5.63 2.85 16.91
N GLY A 49 4.41 2.82 16.36
CA GLY A 49 4.03 3.52 15.13
C GLY A 49 4.29 2.72 13.85
N ARG A 50 5.07 1.64 13.92
CA ARG A 50 5.27 0.75 12.76
C ARG A 50 4.02 -0.08 12.49
N ARG A 51 3.73 -0.29 11.21
CA ARG A 51 2.57 -1.07 10.76
C ARG A 51 2.81 -1.73 9.41
N LEU A 52 2.21 -2.90 9.23
CA LEU A 52 2.21 -3.63 7.96
C LEU A 52 0.82 -4.17 7.64
N VAL A 53 0.59 -4.53 6.38
CA VAL A 53 -0.66 -5.13 5.94
C VAL A 53 -0.40 -6.53 5.39
N ARG A 54 -1.25 -7.48 5.75
CA ARG A 54 -1.32 -8.82 5.17
C ARG A 54 -2.73 -9.14 4.74
N GLN A 55 -2.88 -10.00 3.73
CA GLN A 55 -4.19 -10.50 3.32
C GLN A 55 -4.40 -11.91 3.86
N VAL A 56 -5.61 -12.17 4.34
CA VAL A 56 -6.06 -13.50 4.75
C VAL A 56 -6.30 -14.33 3.49
N THR A 57 -5.54 -15.40 3.30
CA THR A 57 -5.65 -16.29 2.13
C THR A 57 -6.40 -17.57 2.43
N HIS A 58 -6.42 -17.98 3.70
CA HIS A 58 -7.11 -19.17 4.16
C HIS A 58 -7.47 -19.01 5.64
N ILE A 59 -8.56 -19.64 6.07
CA ILE A 59 -9.02 -19.64 7.45
C ILE A 59 -9.27 -21.08 7.87
N LEU A 60 -8.54 -21.54 8.90
CA LEU A 60 -8.87 -22.76 9.62
C LEU A 60 -9.72 -22.39 10.84
N ALA A 61 -10.94 -22.92 10.90
CA ALA A 61 -11.86 -22.71 12.00
C ALA A 61 -12.27 -24.05 12.63
N GLY A 62 -12.25 -24.11 13.96
CA GLY A 62 -12.66 -25.30 14.71
C GLY A 62 -11.66 -26.47 14.67
N GLY A 63 -12.13 -27.63 15.12
CA GLY A 63 -11.32 -28.84 15.30
C GLY A 63 -10.74 -28.99 16.71
N PRO A 64 -10.21 -30.17 17.05
CA PRO A 64 -9.75 -30.47 18.43
C PRO A 64 -8.48 -29.70 18.84
N TRP A 65 -7.83 -29.05 17.88
CA TRP A 65 -6.55 -28.35 18.05
C TRP A 65 -6.73 -26.85 18.34
N LEU A 66 -7.95 -26.32 18.22
CA LEU A 66 -8.27 -24.92 18.43
C LEU A 66 -9.24 -24.76 19.59
N SER A 67 -8.93 -23.81 20.48
CA SER A 67 -9.87 -23.38 21.50
C SER A 67 -11.17 -22.87 20.86
N PRO A 68 -12.35 -23.10 21.47
CA PRO A 68 -13.61 -22.62 20.93
C PRO A 68 -13.59 -21.13 20.60
N GLY A 69 -14.07 -20.78 19.40
CA GLY A 69 -14.11 -19.40 18.90
C GLY A 69 -12.80 -18.89 18.29
N TYR A 70 -11.68 -19.61 18.40
CA TYR A 70 -10.43 -19.22 17.75
C TYR A 70 -10.36 -19.73 16.30
N VAL A 71 -9.68 -18.94 15.46
CA VAL A 71 -9.36 -19.24 14.07
C VAL A 71 -7.87 -19.03 13.81
N MET A 72 -7.31 -19.86 12.95
CA MET A 72 -5.98 -19.64 12.39
C MET A 72 -6.13 -19.03 10.99
N LEU A 73 -5.60 -17.84 10.82
CA LEU A 73 -5.61 -17.05 9.60
C LEU A 73 -4.27 -17.25 8.88
N SER A 74 -4.28 -17.85 7.69
CA SER A 74 -3.10 -17.86 6.82
C SER A 74 -2.94 -16.49 6.16
N LEU A 75 -1.73 -15.97 6.19
CA LEU A 75 -1.37 -14.63 5.75
C LEU A 75 -0.44 -14.70 4.55
N ALA A 76 -0.75 -13.89 3.54
CA ALA A 76 0.19 -13.58 2.47
C ALA A 76 0.45 -12.07 2.43
N MET A 77 1.51 -11.70 1.71
CA MET A 77 1.57 -10.36 1.15
C MET A 77 0.23 -10.12 0.43
N PRO A 78 -0.43 -8.96 0.66
CA PRO A 78 -1.63 -8.63 -0.09
C PRO A 78 -1.30 -8.85 -1.55
N SER A 79 -2.16 -9.56 -2.29
CA SER A 79 -1.88 -9.87 -3.68
C SER A 79 -1.77 -8.55 -4.43
N VAL A 80 -0.54 -8.09 -4.58
CA VAL A 80 -0.20 -6.98 -5.41
C VAL A 80 -0.47 -7.50 -6.82
N PRO A 81 -1.44 -6.96 -7.59
CA PRO A 81 -1.62 -7.40 -8.96
C PRO A 81 -0.26 -7.31 -9.65
N ALA A 82 0.08 -8.26 -10.53
CA ALA A 82 1.45 -8.61 -10.89
C ALA A 82 2.50 -7.47 -10.85
N ALA A 83 3.72 -7.79 -10.38
CA ALA A 83 4.81 -6.86 -10.10
C ALA A 83 4.91 -5.66 -11.06
N LEU A 84 4.85 -4.45 -10.51
CA LEU A 84 5.02 -3.21 -11.28
C LEU A 84 6.49 -3.06 -11.69
N THR A 85 6.72 -2.68 -12.94
CA THR A 85 8.03 -2.16 -13.34
C THR A 85 8.29 -0.82 -12.62
N LYS A 86 9.56 -0.40 -12.48
CA LYS A 86 9.93 0.88 -11.82
C LYS A 86 9.12 2.08 -12.36
N ARG A 87 8.90 2.12 -13.68
CA ARG A 87 8.13 3.18 -14.36
C ARG A 87 6.62 3.09 -14.05
N GLN A 88 6.05 1.89 -14.03
CA GLN A 88 4.65 1.70 -13.66
C GLN A 88 4.41 2.06 -12.19
N LEU A 89 5.36 1.74 -11.30
CA LEU A 89 5.31 2.14 -9.90
C LEU A 89 5.36 3.67 -9.76
N ALA A 90 6.22 4.36 -10.52
CA ALA A 90 6.30 5.82 -10.50
C ALA A 90 4.97 6.47 -10.91
N VAL A 91 4.34 5.99 -11.99
CA VAL A 91 2.99 6.45 -12.40
C VAL A 91 1.97 6.18 -11.29
N MET A 92 1.94 4.97 -10.73
CA MET A 92 0.99 4.63 -9.67
C MET A 92 1.18 5.49 -8.42
N ARG A 93 2.43 5.82 -8.05
CA ARG A 93 2.73 6.70 -6.91
C ARG A 93 2.23 8.11 -7.16
N MET A 94 2.55 8.69 -8.31
CA MET A 94 2.05 10.01 -8.71
C MET A 94 0.53 10.07 -8.67
N LEU A 95 -0.16 9.06 -9.25
CA LEU A 95 -1.63 9.00 -9.23
C LEU A 95 -2.19 8.97 -7.80
N THR A 96 -1.60 8.17 -6.91
CA THR A 96 -2.04 8.12 -5.50
C THR A 96 -1.72 9.39 -4.73
N GLU A 97 -0.55 9.98 -4.94
CA GLU A 97 -0.12 11.20 -4.23
C GLU A 97 -0.97 12.39 -4.66
N CYS A 98 -1.27 12.56 -5.96
CA CYS A 98 -2.19 13.59 -6.43
C CYS A 98 -3.63 13.36 -5.94
N MET A 99 -4.12 12.11 -5.95
CA MET A 99 -5.44 11.79 -5.42
C MET A 99 -5.53 12.14 -3.92
N ASP A 100 -4.50 11.85 -3.13
CA ASP A 100 -4.48 12.15 -1.70
C ASP A 100 -4.32 13.65 -1.41
N ALA A 101 -3.56 14.39 -2.22
CA ALA A 101 -3.28 15.80 -2.02
C ALA A 101 -4.38 16.74 -2.53
N SER A 102 -4.86 16.51 -3.77
CA SER A 102 -5.78 17.41 -4.47
C SER A 102 -7.14 16.79 -4.78
N GLY A 103 -7.33 15.49 -4.52
CA GLY A 103 -8.56 14.77 -4.90
C GLY A 103 -8.76 14.64 -6.41
N THR A 104 -7.74 15.00 -7.20
CA THR A 104 -7.81 15.05 -8.66
C THR A 104 -6.70 14.21 -9.28
N ILE A 105 -7.05 13.49 -10.34
CA ILE A 105 -6.08 12.71 -11.12
C ILE A 105 -5.38 13.62 -12.13
N PRO A 106 -4.04 13.54 -12.25
CA PRO A 106 -3.30 14.30 -13.25
C PRO A 106 -3.68 13.90 -14.68
N SER A 107 -3.56 14.84 -15.59
CA SER A 107 -3.73 14.66 -17.03
C SER A 107 -2.57 13.86 -17.64
N MET A 108 -2.76 13.36 -18.87
CA MET A 108 -1.70 12.64 -19.58
C MET A 108 -0.45 13.49 -19.85
N GLN A 109 -0.61 14.81 -19.97
CA GLN A 109 0.51 15.72 -20.20
C GLN A 109 1.29 15.95 -18.90
N GLU A 110 0.58 16.26 -17.80
CA GLU A 110 1.20 16.40 -16.47
C GLU A 110 1.96 15.12 -16.06
N MET A 111 1.39 13.94 -16.34
CA MET A 111 2.07 12.66 -16.10
C MET A 111 3.31 12.46 -16.99
N ALA A 112 3.31 12.97 -18.22
CA ALA A 112 4.45 12.85 -19.11
C ALA A 112 5.59 13.78 -18.68
N ASP A 113 5.24 15.01 -18.31
CA ASP A 113 6.19 16.05 -17.90
C ASP A 113 6.86 15.70 -16.56
N GLU A 114 6.07 15.31 -15.54
CA GLU A 114 6.59 14.97 -14.21
C GLU A 114 7.48 13.73 -14.20
N LEU A 115 7.18 12.74 -15.05
CA LEU A 115 7.93 11.48 -15.11
C LEU A 115 9.01 11.49 -16.20
N GLU A 116 9.27 12.65 -16.81
CA GLU A 116 10.22 12.85 -17.91
C GLU A 116 10.05 11.80 -19.03
N LEU A 117 8.79 11.46 -19.35
CA LEU A 117 8.49 10.44 -20.34
C LEU A 117 8.54 11.02 -21.75
N ALA A 118 9.16 10.29 -22.66
CA ALA A 118 9.38 10.74 -24.04
C ALA A 118 8.09 11.11 -24.82
N SER A 119 6.90 10.67 -24.39
CA SER A 119 5.64 11.04 -25.04
C SER A 119 4.38 10.75 -24.21
N ARG A 120 3.28 11.44 -24.56
CA ARG A 120 1.92 11.14 -24.11
C ARG A 120 1.50 9.68 -24.40
N SER A 121 1.96 9.12 -25.51
CA SER A 121 1.66 7.74 -25.91
C SER A 121 2.29 6.70 -24.97
N ASN A 122 3.48 6.99 -24.41
CA ASN A 122 4.10 6.12 -23.40
C ASN A 122 3.29 6.07 -22.10
N VAL A 123 2.74 7.21 -21.67
CA VAL A 123 1.82 7.26 -20.51
C VAL A 123 0.59 6.41 -20.78
N HIS A 124 -0.03 6.56 -21.96
CA HIS A 124 -1.18 5.76 -22.34
C HIS A 124 -0.90 4.25 -22.29
N ALA A 125 0.24 3.80 -22.85
CA ALA A 125 0.64 2.40 -22.82
C ALA A 125 0.85 1.86 -21.40
N ILE A 126 1.43 2.67 -20.51
CA ILE A 126 1.60 2.31 -19.09
C ILE A 126 0.24 2.16 -18.41
N LEU A 127 -0.67 3.10 -18.62
CA LEU A 127 -2.01 3.07 -18.04
C LEU A 127 -2.84 1.88 -18.54
N CYS A 128 -2.77 1.54 -19.83
CA CYS A 128 -3.44 0.34 -20.38
C CYS A 128 -2.94 -0.93 -19.69
N ARG A 129 -1.61 -1.08 -19.53
CA ARG A 129 -1.03 -2.25 -18.83
C ARG A 129 -1.40 -2.28 -17.34
N LEU A 130 -1.54 -1.12 -16.71
CA LEU A 130 -2.00 -1.04 -15.32
C LEU A 130 -3.46 -1.47 -15.21
N GLU A 131 -4.31 -1.06 -16.15
CA GLU A 131 -5.72 -1.44 -16.22
C GLU A 131 -5.91 -2.94 -16.49
N GLU A 132 -5.22 -3.50 -17.50
CA GLU A 132 -5.23 -4.94 -17.81
C GLU A 132 -4.81 -5.81 -16.62
N ARG A 133 -3.89 -5.30 -15.80
CA ARG A 133 -3.38 -5.99 -14.60
C ARG A 133 -4.22 -5.69 -13.37
N GLY A 134 -5.31 -4.93 -13.49
CA GLY A 134 -6.26 -4.66 -12.41
C GLY A 134 -5.85 -3.58 -11.41
N TRP A 135 -4.78 -2.82 -11.67
CA TRP A 135 -4.31 -1.77 -10.75
C TRP A 135 -5.20 -0.52 -10.73
N ILE A 136 -5.75 -0.19 -11.89
CA ILE A 136 -6.62 0.97 -12.11
C ILE A 136 -7.79 0.56 -13.00
N SER A 137 -8.85 1.36 -13.01
CA SER A 137 -9.96 1.26 -13.97
C SER A 137 -10.23 2.63 -14.57
N ARG A 138 -10.48 2.71 -15.88
CA ARG A 138 -10.79 3.98 -16.57
C ARG A 138 -12.25 4.04 -16.95
N GLY A 139 -12.93 5.13 -16.58
CA GLY A 139 -14.25 5.46 -17.14
C GLY A 139 -14.15 5.93 -18.60
N MET A 140 -15.27 5.89 -19.34
CA MET A 140 -15.32 6.46 -20.69
C MET A 140 -15.04 7.97 -20.62
N GLY A 141 -14.05 8.44 -21.40
CA GLY A 141 -13.87 9.87 -21.65
C GLY A 141 -12.45 10.39 -21.53
N HIS A 142 -11.82 10.41 -20.35
CA HIS A 142 -10.53 11.10 -20.13
C HIS A 142 -9.72 10.52 -18.96
N ALA A 143 -8.42 10.84 -18.89
CA ALA A 143 -7.51 10.40 -17.80
C ALA A 143 -8.02 10.75 -16.39
N ARG A 144 -8.86 11.78 -16.24
CA ARG A 144 -9.47 12.17 -14.97
C ARG A 144 -10.52 11.18 -14.45
N ALA A 145 -10.97 10.24 -15.29
CA ALA A 145 -11.87 9.16 -14.91
C ALA A 145 -11.13 7.89 -14.45
N ILE A 146 -9.84 7.99 -14.05
CA ILE A 146 -9.09 6.87 -13.48
C ILE A 146 -9.54 6.64 -12.03
N ARG A 147 -10.01 5.43 -11.74
CA ARG A 147 -10.24 4.90 -10.38
C ARG A 147 -9.08 3.99 -10.00
N ILE A 148 -8.42 4.30 -8.88
CA ILE A 148 -7.34 3.47 -8.32
C ILE A 148 -7.99 2.28 -7.59
N LEU A 149 -7.74 1.06 -8.07
CA LEU A 149 -8.29 -0.17 -7.49
C LEU A 149 -7.35 -0.73 -6.42
N HIS A 150 -6.05 -0.68 -6.66
CA HIS A 150 -5.03 -1.09 -5.71
C HIS A 150 -4.00 0.02 -5.55
N ARG A 151 -3.75 0.44 -4.29
CA ARG A 151 -2.62 1.31 -4.00
C ARG A 151 -1.33 0.52 -4.20
N PRO A 152 -0.29 1.10 -4.84
CA PRO A 152 1.01 0.45 -4.91
C PRO A 152 1.47 0.12 -3.48
N PRO A 153 2.13 -1.03 -3.27
CA PRO A 153 2.83 -1.23 -2.02
C PRO A 153 3.75 -0.02 -1.84
N MET A 154 3.64 0.66 -0.69
CA MET A 154 4.68 1.61 -0.31
C MET A 154 6.02 0.88 -0.43
N PRO A 155 7.08 1.55 -0.92
CA PRO A 155 8.39 0.93 -0.95
C PRO A 155 8.66 0.31 0.42
N ASP A 156 8.96 -0.98 0.35
CA ASP A 156 9.20 -1.86 1.48
C ASP A 156 10.16 -1.15 2.45
N TRP A 157 9.75 -0.92 3.70
CA TRP A 157 10.63 -0.37 4.74
C TRP A 157 11.71 -1.39 5.17
N THR A 158 12.00 -2.39 4.33
CA THR A 158 13.02 -3.43 4.54
C THR A 158 14.35 -3.12 3.84
N GLN A 159 14.49 -1.98 3.15
CA GLN A 159 15.83 -1.48 2.80
C GLN A 159 16.21 -0.30 3.70
N PRO A 160 17.29 -0.39 4.50
CA PRO A 160 17.87 0.81 5.09
C PRO A 160 18.22 1.73 3.93
N TRP A 161 17.70 2.96 3.98
CA TRP A 161 18.10 3.97 3.02
C TRP A 161 19.60 4.18 3.22
N ALA A 162 20.38 3.68 2.25
CA ALA A 162 21.61 4.32 1.90
C ALA A 162 21.25 5.76 1.54
N VAL A 163 21.79 6.68 2.33
CA VAL A 163 21.87 8.12 2.07
C VAL A 163 22.29 8.30 0.61
N THR A 164 21.35 8.66 -0.26
CA THR A 164 21.71 9.32 -1.52
C THR A 164 21.39 10.78 -1.33
N ASP A 165 22.45 11.56 -1.11
CA ASP A 165 22.51 13.01 -1.05
C ASP A 165 21.82 13.66 -2.25
N LYS A 166 20.51 13.86 -2.16
CA LYS A 166 19.85 14.87 -2.99
C LYS A 166 18.82 15.60 -2.13
N PRO A 167 19.05 16.89 -1.81
CA PRO A 167 18.10 17.66 -1.03
C PRO A 167 16.79 17.82 -1.79
N LEU A 168 15.71 17.96 -1.02
CA LEU A 168 14.35 18.18 -1.51
C LEU A 168 14.28 19.39 -2.47
N PRO A 169 13.46 19.32 -3.54
CA PRO A 169 13.29 20.44 -4.46
C PRO A 169 12.74 21.70 -3.76
N ILE A 170 13.31 22.85 -4.13
CA ILE A 170 13.13 24.18 -3.50
C ILE A 170 11.66 24.64 -3.49
N SER A 171 10.81 24.13 -4.39
CA SER A 171 9.39 24.50 -4.47
C SER A 171 8.55 24.01 -3.28
N VAL A 172 8.99 22.99 -2.55
CA VAL A 172 8.28 22.45 -1.37
C VAL A 172 8.72 23.14 -0.07
N ALA A 173 9.95 23.67 -0.01
CA ALA A 173 10.45 24.38 1.17
C ALA A 173 9.82 25.77 1.36
N ALA A 174 9.45 26.45 0.27
CA ALA A 174 8.92 27.82 0.30
C ALA A 174 7.48 27.93 0.85
N GLN A 175 6.67 26.86 0.76
CA GLN A 175 5.29 26.87 1.27
C GLN A 175 5.16 26.54 2.77
N MET A 176 6.23 26.02 3.40
CA MET A 176 6.25 25.68 4.83
C MET A 176 6.76 26.83 5.72
N ALA A 177 7.37 27.87 5.14
CA ALA A 177 7.89 29.03 5.88
C ALA A 177 6.88 30.20 6.02
N GLY A 178 5.72 30.14 5.35
CA GLY A 178 4.77 31.26 5.27
C GLY A 178 3.56 31.21 6.22
N ARG A 179 3.49 30.26 7.16
CA ARG A 179 2.35 30.14 8.11
C ARG A 179 2.78 30.06 9.58
N ALA A 180 3.94 30.61 9.91
CA ALA A 180 4.43 30.75 11.28
C ALA A 180 4.63 32.23 11.70
N ALA A 181 3.97 33.15 11.01
CA ALA A 181 3.95 34.57 11.38
C ALA A 181 2.64 35.23 10.93
N GLU A 182 1.53 34.86 11.57
CA GLU A 182 0.47 35.78 11.99
C GLU A 182 -0.34 35.16 13.13
#